data_AF-A0A067MYB1-F1
#
_entry.id   AF-A0A067MYB1-F1
#
_cell.length_a   1.000
_cell.length_b   1.000
_cell.length_c   1.000
_cell.angle_alpha   90.00
_cell.angle_beta   90.00
_cell.angle_gamma   90.00
#
_symmetry.space_group_name_H-M   'P 1'
#
loop_
_entity.id
_entity.type
_entity.pdbx_description
1 polymer ?
#
loop_
_entity_poly.entity_id
_entity_poly.type
_entity_poly.pdbx_seq_one_letter_code
_entity_poly.pdbx_strand_id
1 'polypeptide(L)'
;MKAIALPADVVLNIYRLKYYDGDADLLNLSYVCQIWRDALHRFPDFWAKVDLHLGKRGPDQKAAYWVKRAGQKPLVIHVRCGGPQPVMSARRLALIIVRIGLVLRGCMDRWDSFTIEAGPQEIEHLLPICTGYAPRLRVLSLSDWTGSDVQRVLVPILPSAEPASGSSQLSVIVHNYIPRFTMFGLGITQLSVDLDWPDEDSAFSLNDLFSIFQSCPNLIDFHLSAPGSDDMGPPSLSGVVFLPRLTTLSLSWVRNVGDVFSFLRLPLLESIALHEAEWSDAARVGLWSVFESSPLLSSVVVQQDDDYHYEREPVPFHPNPLTLSNMSAFHMEGSQAFLQPLLGFLTLPRVEKLGLAGAPISSIHRLLSSSNGLRDLTLRSLRRVPAQPDSAPTPAQAPVILPSLTSLEITGFPAFVDHIHAPRLKTLKLENHYNAVRIVDSGIFLRAAIEQSAFVLTTLCLNGLYVGDKDIQWCLERLPALEELSISYCAISDAILSALALPPQALPEKNTSWLLPCLKRFAFEKNDHITTSGALKFLASRTLNPVPNITGNFGFTLHLSREDAAAVLSYGSFLSSHHCMLYYLSLEGTSDDELLI
;
A
#
# COMPACT_ATOMS: atom_id res chain seq x y z
N MET A 1 46.46 28.12 19.12
CA MET A 1 45.12 28.58 18.69
C MET A 1 44.24 28.67 19.93
N LYS A 2 43.53 29.78 20.17
CA LYS A 2 42.52 29.85 21.26
C LYS A 2 41.29 29.07 20.80
N ALA A 3 40.87 28.06 21.56
CA ALA A 3 39.61 27.38 21.29
C ALA A 3 38.46 28.38 21.49
N ILE A 4 37.68 28.60 20.42
CA ILE A 4 36.46 29.41 20.50
C ILE A 4 35.37 28.52 21.06
N ALA A 5 34.88 28.83 22.27
CA ALA A 5 33.76 28.10 22.86
C ALA A 5 32.48 28.43 22.08
N LEU A 6 31.74 27.40 21.67
CA LEU A 6 30.44 27.60 21.03
C LEU A 6 29.44 28.16 22.04
N PRO A 7 28.66 29.19 21.67
CA PRO A 7 27.55 29.69 22.48
C PRO A 7 26.52 28.58 22.81
N ALA A 8 25.89 28.67 23.98
CA ALA A 8 24.99 27.62 24.47
C ALA A 8 23.74 27.41 23.58
N ASP A 9 23.27 28.47 22.93
CA ASP A 9 22.19 28.45 21.94
C ASP A 9 22.58 27.67 20.68
N VAL A 10 23.83 27.80 20.20
CA VAL A 10 24.35 27.01 19.07
C VAL A 10 24.40 25.53 19.45
N VAL A 11 24.88 25.22 20.65
CA VAL A 11 24.92 23.83 21.18
C VAL A 11 23.50 23.25 21.25
N LEU A 12 22.52 24.01 21.76
CA LEU A 12 21.12 23.58 21.80
C LEU A 12 20.54 23.35 20.41
N ASN A 13 20.88 24.17 19.42
CA ASN A 13 20.45 23.95 18.04
C ASN A 13 21.04 22.67 17.43
N ILE A 14 22.30 22.34 17.74
CA ILE A 14 22.90 21.07 17.32
C ILE A 14 22.15 19.89 17.94
N TYR A 15 21.83 19.97 19.24
CA TYR A 15 20.99 18.96 19.89
C TYR A 15 19.62 18.81 19.24
N ARG A 16 18.97 19.93 18.87
CA ARG A 16 17.67 19.91 18.17
C ARG A 16 17.76 19.22 16.82
N LEU A 17 18.76 19.57 16.00
CA LEU A 17 18.97 18.93 14.70
C LEU A 17 19.10 17.42 14.87
N LYS A 18 19.96 16.97 15.80
CA LYS A 18 20.12 15.54 16.09
C LYS A 18 18.88 14.87 16.67
N TYR A 19 18.09 15.60 17.48
CA TYR A 19 16.84 15.08 18.03
C TYR A 19 15.79 14.85 16.93
N TYR A 20 15.71 15.75 15.94
CA TYR A 20 14.80 15.60 14.80
C TYR A 20 15.19 14.44 13.87
N ASP A 21 16.48 14.12 13.77
CA ASP A 21 16.96 12.96 13.02
C ASP A 21 16.63 11.61 13.69
N GLY A 22 16.00 11.62 14.87
CA GLY A 22 15.61 10.40 15.61
C GLY A 22 16.79 9.66 16.24
N ASP A 23 17.98 10.27 16.26
CA ASP A 23 19.22 9.68 16.73
C ASP A 23 19.19 9.45 18.26
N ALA A 24 19.31 8.20 18.69
CA ALA A 24 19.29 7.82 20.11
C ALA A 24 20.54 8.29 20.88
N ASP A 25 21.55 8.79 20.16
CA ASP A 25 22.87 9.10 20.70
C ASP A 25 23.05 10.55 21.16
N LEU A 26 21.97 11.25 21.54
CA LEU A 26 22.06 12.60 22.13
C LEU A 26 22.97 12.63 23.37
N LEU A 27 23.05 11.52 24.12
CA LEU A 27 23.97 11.41 25.25
C LEU A 27 25.44 11.48 24.83
N ASN A 28 25.80 11.06 23.61
CA ASN A 28 27.18 11.08 23.15
C ASN A 28 27.71 12.52 23.01
N LEU A 29 26.84 13.46 22.61
CA LEU A 29 27.16 14.88 22.55
C LEU A 29 27.47 15.48 23.95
N SER A 30 26.93 14.89 25.01
CA SER A 30 27.16 15.38 26.39
C SER A 30 28.55 15.03 26.94
N TYR A 31 29.31 14.18 26.24
CA TYR A 31 30.70 13.87 26.58
C TYR A 31 31.70 14.88 26.04
N VAL A 32 31.29 15.80 25.15
CA VAL A 32 32.18 16.80 24.54
C VAL A 32 32.80 17.72 25.61
N CYS A 33 31.98 18.43 26.39
CA CYS A 33 32.44 19.21 27.54
C CYS A 33 31.30 19.54 28.51
N GLN A 34 31.62 20.22 29.62
CA GLN A 34 30.62 20.58 30.65
C GLN A 34 29.49 21.47 30.11
N ILE A 35 29.79 22.41 29.21
CA ILE A 35 28.77 23.31 28.63
C ILE A 35 27.71 22.50 27.87
N TRP A 36 28.11 21.49 27.09
CA TRP A 36 27.20 20.64 26.33
C TRP A 36 26.32 19.79 27.26
N ARG A 37 26.91 19.23 28.30
CA ARG A 37 26.19 18.49 29.33
C ARG A 37 25.18 19.37 30.08
N ASP A 38 25.58 20.58 30.46
CA ASP A 38 24.72 21.52 31.15
C ASP A 38 23.58 22.01 30.25
N ALA A 39 23.85 22.25 28.96
CA ALA A 39 22.85 22.58 27.97
C ALA A 39 21.79 21.48 27.84
N LEU A 40 22.22 20.21 27.72
CA LEU A 40 21.33 19.06 27.69
C LEU A 40 20.49 18.95 28.98
N HIS A 41 21.11 19.11 30.15
CA HIS A 41 20.43 19.02 31.45
C HIS A 41 19.40 20.13 31.69
N ARG A 42 19.56 21.30 31.06
CA ARG A 42 18.68 22.46 31.24
C ARG A 42 17.42 22.41 30.37
N PHE A 43 17.33 21.50 29.40
CA PHE A 43 16.24 21.49 28.42
C PHE A 43 15.38 20.23 28.56
N PRO A 44 14.22 20.31 29.26
CA PRO A 44 13.40 19.14 29.60
C PRO A 44 12.85 18.36 28.40
N ASP A 45 12.69 18.99 27.24
CA ASP A 45 12.11 18.35 26.05
C ASP A 45 13.00 17.20 25.53
N PHE A 46 14.32 17.31 25.67
CA PHE A 46 15.21 16.20 25.33
C PHE A 46 14.97 14.98 26.21
N TRP A 47 14.44 15.19 27.43
CA TRP A 47 14.17 14.15 28.40
C TRP A 47 12.76 13.56 28.34
N ALA A 48 11.87 14.18 27.55
CA ALA A 48 10.49 13.76 27.39
C ALA A 48 10.36 12.43 26.61
N LYS A 49 11.35 12.10 25.77
CA LYS A 49 11.43 10.81 25.05
C LYS A 49 12.17 9.80 25.93
N VAL A 50 11.44 8.87 26.52
CA VAL A 50 11.95 7.86 27.45
C VAL A 50 12.05 6.51 26.75
N ASP A 51 13.25 6.13 26.36
CA ASP A 51 13.53 4.83 25.73
C ASP A 51 14.16 3.85 26.72
N LEU A 52 13.46 2.76 27.02
CA LEU A 52 13.84 1.75 28.00
C LEU A 52 14.04 0.41 27.32
N HIS A 53 15.20 -0.20 27.56
CA HIS A 53 15.47 -1.56 27.09
C HIS A 53 15.63 -2.48 28.31
N LEU A 54 14.71 -3.42 28.49
CA LEU A 54 14.64 -4.26 29.69
C LEU A 54 15.89 -5.12 29.90
N GLY A 55 16.53 -5.56 28.80
CA GLY A 55 17.81 -6.29 28.83
C GLY A 55 19.08 -5.46 29.16
N LYS A 56 19.02 -4.12 29.17
CA LYS A 56 20.19 -3.27 29.49
C LYS A 56 20.39 -3.13 31.00
N ARG A 57 21.55 -2.63 31.44
CA ARG A 57 21.85 -2.41 32.87
C ARG A 57 21.08 -1.20 33.41
N GLY A 58 20.40 -1.37 34.54
CA GLY A 58 19.72 -0.30 35.30
C GLY A 58 18.59 0.44 34.56
N PRO A 59 17.67 -0.25 33.86
CA PRO A 59 16.61 0.41 33.09
C PRO A 59 15.60 1.15 33.98
N ASP A 60 15.40 0.68 35.21
CA ASP A 60 14.61 1.35 36.27
C ASP A 60 15.25 2.68 36.70
N GLN A 61 16.56 2.68 36.93
CA GLN A 61 17.31 3.89 37.28
C GLN A 61 17.31 4.89 36.13
N LYS A 62 17.45 4.40 34.89
CA LYS A 62 17.30 5.20 33.67
C LYS A 62 15.90 5.83 33.66
N ALA A 63 14.84 5.05 33.74
CA ALA A 63 13.46 5.55 33.73
C ALA A 63 13.24 6.67 34.77
N ALA A 64 13.63 6.43 36.02
CA ALA A 64 13.46 7.40 37.10
C ALA A 64 14.24 8.70 36.83
N TYR A 65 15.45 8.59 36.29
CA TYR A 65 16.28 9.75 35.92
C TYR A 65 15.64 10.57 34.79
N TRP A 66 15.23 9.92 33.69
CA TRP A 66 14.63 10.58 32.53
C TRP A 66 13.30 11.24 32.89
N VAL A 67 12.40 10.52 33.58
CA VAL A 67 11.09 11.03 34.03
C VAL A 67 11.23 12.24 34.95
N LYS A 68 12.24 12.25 35.82
CA LYS A 68 12.54 13.40 36.69
C LYS A 68 13.04 14.61 35.89
N ARG A 69 13.93 14.39 34.91
CA ARG A 69 14.52 15.45 34.08
C ARG A 69 13.52 16.07 33.09
N ALA A 70 12.57 15.28 32.61
CA ALA A 70 11.49 15.76 31.74
C ALA A 70 10.59 16.82 32.41
N GLY A 71 10.65 16.98 33.74
CA GLY A 71 9.80 17.93 34.44
C GLY A 71 8.33 17.63 34.16
N GLN A 72 7.50 18.65 33.89
CA GLN A 72 6.07 18.49 33.59
C GLN A 72 5.75 18.30 32.09
N LYS A 73 6.75 17.96 31.28
CA LYS A 73 6.54 17.77 29.84
C LYS A 73 5.73 16.51 29.55
N PRO A 74 4.94 16.49 28.47
CA PRO A 74 4.33 15.27 27.97
C PRO A 74 5.41 14.24 27.64
N LEU A 75 5.16 12.97 27.92
CA LEU A 75 6.14 11.90 27.77
C LEU A 75 5.81 11.01 26.57
N VAL A 76 6.85 10.70 25.79
CA VAL A 76 6.83 9.66 24.75
C VAL A 76 7.67 8.51 25.29
N ILE A 77 7.02 7.46 25.72
CA ILE A 77 7.67 6.33 26.40
C ILE A 77 7.68 5.13 25.46
N HIS A 78 8.85 4.50 25.37
CA HIS A 78 9.07 3.34 24.52
C HIS A 78 9.83 2.28 25.32
N VAL A 79 9.22 1.10 25.50
CA VAL A 79 9.77 -0.01 26.29
C VAL A 79 10.05 -1.18 25.37
N ARG A 80 11.30 -1.65 25.32
CA ARG A 80 11.74 -2.76 24.48
C ARG A 80 12.24 -3.93 25.29
N CYS A 81 11.86 -5.14 24.89
CA CYS A 81 12.42 -6.39 25.37
C CYS A 81 12.72 -7.28 24.16
N GLY A 82 14.00 -7.53 23.89
CA GLY A 82 14.42 -8.33 22.75
C GLY A 82 15.87 -8.04 22.37
N GLY A 83 16.44 -8.88 21.51
CA GLY A 83 17.82 -8.77 21.01
C GLY A 83 18.80 -9.78 21.61
N PRO A 84 20.01 -9.92 21.03
CA PRO A 84 21.01 -10.97 21.33
C PRO A 84 21.73 -10.80 22.69
N GLN A 85 20.99 -10.43 23.73
CA GLN A 85 21.53 -10.23 25.07
C GLN A 85 21.68 -11.57 25.82
N PRO A 86 22.62 -11.64 26.79
CA PRO A 86 22.77 -12.83 27.62
C PRO A 86 21.46 -13.17 28.32
N VAL A 87 21.12 -14.46 28.31
CA VAL A 87 19.90 -15.03 28.89
C VAL A 87 19.74 -14.51 30.32
N MET A 88 18.81 -13.58 30.50
CA MET A 88 18.46 -13.05 31.81
C MET A 88 17.47 -14.01 32.46
N SER A 89 17.66 -14.34 33.74
CA SER A 89 16.70 -15.19 34.43
C SER A 89 15.33 -14.50 34.52
N ALA A 90 14.25 -15.25 34.29
CA ALA A 90 12.87 -14.75 34.34
C ALA A 90 12.59 -13.98 35.65
N ARG A 91 13.09 -14.47 36.79
CA ARG A 91 12.97 -13.79 38.10
C ARG A 91 13.60 -12.39 38.11
N ARG A 92 14.77 -12.23 37.48
CA ARG A 92 15.45 -10.92 37.42
C ARG A 92 14.69 -9.96 36.50
N LEU A 93 14.19 -10.45 35.37
CA LEU A 93 13.39 -9.66 34.44
C LEU A 93 12.08 -9.18 35.09
N ALA A 94 11.36 -10.06 35.79
CA ALA A 94 10.16 -9.71 36.55
C ALA A 94 10.42 -8.60 37.58
N LEU A 95 11.53 -8.66 38.32
CA LEU A 95 11.91 -7.60 39.27
C LEU A 95 12.18 -6.26 38.57
N ILE A 96 12.80 -6.29 37.40
CA ILE A 96 13.05 -5.09 36.59
C ILE A 96 11.74 -4.49 36.10
N ILE A 97 10.84 -5.32 35.57
CA ILE A 97 9.51 -4.91 35.09
C ILE A 97 8.72 -4.24 36.21
N VAL A 98 8.71 -4.84 37.41
CA VAL A 98 8.03 -4.24 38.56
C VAL A 98 8.55 -2.85 38.89
N ARG A 99 9.88 -2.69 38.95
CA ARG A 99 10.50 -1.39 39.28
C ARG A 99 10.22 -0.34 38.22
N ILE A 100 10.33 -0.70 36.94
CA ILE A 100 10.01 0.20 35.83
C ILE A 100 8.52 0.56 35.87
N GLY A 101 7.64 -0.42 35.99
CA GLY A 101 6.20 -0.21 36.06
C GLY A 101 5.81 0.76 37.16
N LEU A 102 6.42 0.68 38.35
CA LEU A 102 6.19 1.64 39.43
C LEU A 102 6.62 3.06 39.08
N VAL A 103 7.75 3.23 38.38
CA VAL A 103 8.20 4.55 37.91
C VAL A 103 7.26 5.11 36.85
N LEU A 104 6.88 4.29 35.87
CA LEU A 104 6.02 4.68 34.77
C LEU A 104 4.59 5.01 35.26
N ARG A 105 4.05 4.22 36.20
CA ARG A 105 2.77 4.48 36.85
C ARG A 105 2.73 5.86 37.51
N GLY A 106 3.85 6.28 38.11
CA GLY A 106 3.98 7.57 38.78
C GLY A 106 3.95 8.80 37.86
N CYS A 107 3.94 8.61 36.53
CA CYS A 107 3.92 9.71 35.56
C CYS A 107 2.87 9.54 34.44
N MET A 108 1.88 8.65 34.63
CA MET A 108 0.81 8.36 33.66
C MET A 108 -0.02 9.60 33.27
N ASP A 109 -0.15 10.57 34.16
CA ASP A 109 -0.83 11.84 33.93
C ASP A 109 -0.22 12.65 32.78
N ARG A 110 1.04 12.34 32.41
CA ARG A 110 1.81 13.04 31.38
C ARG A 110 2.05 12.21 30.14
N TRP A 111 1.58 10.98 30.07
CA TRP A 111 1.81 10.15 28.89
C TRP A 111 1.12 10.75 27.68
N ASP A 112 1.87 11.01 26.62
CA ASP A 112 1.36 11.42 25.32
C ASP A 112 1.34 10.22 24.37
N SER A 113 2.41 9.42 24.41
CA SER A 113 2.54 8.15 23.68
C SER A 113 3.19 7.09 24.56
N PHE A 114 2.68 5.86 24.50
CA PHE A 114 3.25 4.71 25.20
C PHE A 114 3.34 3.50 24.27
N THR A 115 4.56 3.05 24.01
CA THR A 115 4.85 1.90 23.14
C THR A 115 5.57 0.81 23.92
N ILE A 116 5.12 -0.43 23.77
CA ILE A 116 5.77 -1.62 24.32
C ILE A 116 6.05 -2.61 23.20
N GLU A 117 7.32 -2.90 22.98
CA GLU A 117 7.82 -3.92 22.05
C GLU A 117 8.47 -5.03 22.88
N ALA A 118 7.71 -6.03 23.30
CA ALA A 118 8.18 -7.06 24.22
C ALA A 118 7.40 -8.36 24.01
N GLY A 119 7.90 -9.47 24.57
CA GLY A 119 7.16 -10.73 24.55
C GLY A 119 5.89 -10.67 25.40
N PRO A 120 4.94 -11.62 25.20
CA PRO A 120 3.65 -11.60 25.87
C PRO A 120 3.77 -11.59 27.39
N GLN A 121 4.69 -12.38 27.95
CA GLN A 121 4.92 -12.43 29.38
C GLN A 121 5.31 -11.05 29.92
N GLU A 122 6.24 -10.33 29.28
CA GLU A 122 6.66 -9.03 29.77
C GLU A 122 5.53 -7.99 29.74
N ILE A 123 4.70 -8.00 28.69
CA ILE A 123 3.53 -7.13 28.56
C ILE A 123 2.50 -7.46 29.65
N GLU A 124 2.18 -8.74 29.85
CA GLU A 124 1.26 -9.22 30.89
C GLU A 124 1.72 -8.85 32.31
N HIS A 125 3.04 -8.79 32.55
CA HIS A 125 3.56 -8.36 33.85
C HIS A 125 3.61 -6.83 33.99
N LEU A 126 3.87 -6.08 32.92
CA LEU A 126 4.05 -4.63 32.97
C LEU A 126 2.72 -3.86 33.01
N LEU A 127 1.74 -4.25 32.19
CA LEU A 127 0.48 -3.52 32.05
C LEU A 127 -0.33 -3.45 33.35
N PRO A 128 -0.52 -4.54 34.14
CA PRO A 128 -1.23 -4.48 35.42
C PRO A 128 -0.61 -3.50 36.42
N ILE A 129 0.71 -3.29 36.36
CA ILE A 129 1.40 -2.34 37.23
C ILE A 129 1.12 -0.91 36.77
N CYS A 130 0.98 -0.70 35.46
CA CYS A 130 0.60 0.57 34.85
C CYS A 130 -0.92 0.80 34.84
N THR A 131 -1.60 0.46 35.95
CA THR A 131 -3.03 0.73 36.14
C THR A 131 -3.24 2.13 36.70
N GLY A 132 -4.01 2.96 36.00
CA GLY A 132 -4.33 4.32 36.40
C GLY A 132 -4.88 5.19 35.26
N TYR A 133 -5.06 6.48 35.55
CA TYR A 133 -5.52 7.47 34.57
C TYR A 133 -4.36 7.97 33.72
N ALA A 134 -4.53 7.94 32.39
CA ALA A 134 -3.61 8.53 31.42
C ALA A 134 -4.35 9.55 30.53
N PRO A 135 -4.78 10.70 31.09
CA PRO A 135 -5.69 11.64 30.43
C PRO A 135 -5.12 12.31 29.18
N ARG A 136 -3.80 12.29 29.00
CA ARG A 136 -3.11 12.89 27.86
C ARG A 136 -2.70 11.88 26.79
N LEU A 137 -2.96 10.58 27.02
CA LEU A 137 -2.52 9.52 26.13
C LEU A 137 -3.25 9.64 24.80
N ARG A 138 -2.48 9.75 23.73
CA ARG A 138 -2.96 9.82 22.35
C ARG A 138 -2.62 8.57 21.56
N VAL A 139 -1.51 7.92 21.90
CA VAL A 139 -1.04 6.72 21.20
C VAL A 139 -0.66 5.64 22.21
N LEU A 140 -1.29 4.48 22.09
CA LEU A 140 -0.86 3.26 22.75
C LEU A 140 -0.45 2.24 21.68
N SER A 141 0.75 1.70 21.76
CA SER A 141 1.22 0.68 20.82
C SER A 141 1.75 -0.53 21.57
N LEU A 142 1.26 -1.72 21.25
CA LEU A 142 1.70 -3.00 21.80
C LEU A 142 2.16 -3.87 20.63
N SER A 143 3.35 -4.47 20.69
CA SER A 143 3.83 -5.36 19.63
C SER A 143 4.70 -6.49 20.18
N ASP A 144 4.44 -7.73 19.76
CA ASP A 144 5.30 -8.89 20.00
C ASP A 144 6.26 -9.10 18.81
N TRP A 145 7.52 -9.40 19.10
CA TRP A 145 8.53 -9.75 18.09
C TRP A 145 8.89 -11.25 18.11
N THR A 146 8.38 -11.98 19.09
CA THR A 146 8.81 -13.36 19.36
C THR A 146 8.03 -14.41 18.59
N GLY A 147 7.00 -14.02 17.83
CA GLY A 147 6.18 -14.94 17.01
C GLY A 147 5.52 -16.05 17.85
N SER A 148 5.23 -15.75 19.11
CA SER A 148 4.73 -16.72 20.08
C SER A 148 3.21 -16.85 20.04
N ASP A 149 2.66 -17.89 20.70
CA ASP A 149 1.22 -18.09 20.87
C ASP A 149 0.55 -16.79 21.30
N VAL A 150 -0.49 -16.38 20.58
CA VAL A 150 -1.09 -15.09 20.88
C VAL A 150 -1.91 -15.14 22.13
N GLN A 151 -1.66 -14.12 22.92
CA GLN A 151 -2.28 -13.92 24.20
C GLN A 151 -3.32 -12.82 24.13
N ARG A 152 -4.37 -13.01 24.94
CA ARG A 152 -5.40 -12.01 25.17
C ARG A 152 -4.92 -11.09 26.28
N VAL A 153 -4.46 -9.90 25.90
CA VAL A 153 -3.81 -8.97 26.83
C VAL A 153 -4.84 -8.00 27.39
N LEU A 154 -5.01 -7.99 28.72
CA LEU A 154 -5.83 -6.99 29.40
C LEU A 154 -5.10 -5.63 29.40
N VAL A 155 -5.79 -4.57 28.99
CA VAL A 155 -5.29 -3.19 29.04
C VAL A 155 -5.99 -2.44 30.19
N PRO A 156 -5.34 -2.31 31.38
CA PRO A 156 -5.97 -1.78 32.59
C PRO A 156 -5.80 -0.26 32.73
N ILE A 157 -5.79 0.48 31.62
CA ILE A 157 -5.70 1.94 31.63
C ILE A 157 -7.12 2.51 31.83
N LEU A 158 -7.27 3.55 32.64
CA LEU A 158 -8.57 4.20 32.83
C LEU A 158 -8.74 5.36 31.83
N PRO A 159 -9.95 5.55 31.28
CA PRO A 159 -10.23 6.65 30.36
C PRO A 159 -10.06 8.00 31.06
N SER A 160 -9.81 9.06 30.30
CA SER A 160 -9.88 10.43 30.83
C SER A 160 -11.28 10.73 31.35
N ALA A 161 -11.38 11.37 32.52
CA ALA A 161 -12.66 11.79 33.08
C ALA A 161 -13.30 12.93 32.26
N GLU A 162 -12.50 13.69 31.53
CA GLU A 162 -12.97 14.77 30.68
C GLU A 162 -13.34 14.22 29.30
N PRO A 163 -14.59 14.44 28.83
CA PRO A 163 -14.96 14.08 27.47
C PRO A 163 -14.01 14.81 26.53
N ALA A 164 -13.37 14.05 25.63
CA ALA A 164 -12.43 14.58 24.65
C ALA A 164 -13.04 15.83 24.00
N SER A 165 -12.50 17.01 24.36
CA SER A 165 -12.62 18.17 23.48
C SER A 165 -12.16 17.69 22.11
N GLY A 166 -12.95 17.91 21.06
CA GLY A 166 -12.91 17.14 19.79
C GLY A 166 -11.55 16.99 19.08
N SER A 167 -10.46 17.53 19.63
CA SER A 167 -9.07 17.39 19.21
C SER A 167 -8.30 16.19 19.78
N SER A 168 -8.74 15.47 20.83
CA SER A 168 -7.95 14.35 21.38
C SER A 168 -8.47 12.99 20.91
N GLN A 169 -7.99 12.55 19.74
CA GLN A 169 -8.19 11.18 19.26
C GLN A 169 -7.18 10.25 19.93
N LEU A 170 -7.67 9.15 20.51
CA LEU A 170 -6.84 8.08 21.05
C LEU A 170 -6.73 6.98 19.99
N SER A 171 -5.49 6.73 19.57
CA SER A 171 -5.10 5.67 18.64
C SER A 171 -4.46 4.54 19.41
N VAL A 172 -4.93 3.32 19.16
CA VAL A 172 -4.36 2.09 19.72
C VAL A 172 -3.90 1.20 18.58
N ILE A 173 -2.65 0.75 18.64
CA ILE A 173 -2.04 -0.13 17.66
C ILE A 173 -1.58 -1.39 18.39
N VAL A 174 -1.99 -2.55 17.89
CA VAL A 174 -1.69 -3.83 18.50
C VAL A 174 -1.17 -4.75 17.42
N HIS A 175 0.04 -5.27 17.58
CA HIS A 175 0.62 -6.29 16.72
C HIS A 175 0.80 -7.59 17.51
N ASN A 176 0.30 -8.70 16.99
CA ASN A 176 0.43 -10.04 17.56
C ASN A 176 -0.21 -10.22 18.95
N TYR A 177 -1.23 -9.42 19.28
CA TYR A 177 -2.04 -9.58 20.50
C TYR A 177 -3.52 -9.38 20.24
N ILE A 178 -4.34 -10.01 21.08
CA ILE A 178 -5.77 -9.75 21.14
C ILE A 178 -6.04 -8.81 22.33
N PRO A 179 -6.30 -7.51 22.10
CA PRO A 179 -6.50 -6.60 23.20
C PRO A 179 -7.84 -6.84 23.88
N ARG A 180 -7.82 -6.86 25.21
CA ARG A 180 -9.01 -6.82 26.07
C ARG A 180 -9.09 -5.47 26.76
N PHE A 181 -9.95 -4.62 26.23
CA PHE A 181 -10.19 -3.31 26.82
C PHE A 181 -11.23 -3.39 27.93
N THR A 182 -11.03 -2.57 28.95
CA THR A 182 -12.04 -2.32 29.99
C THR A 182 -12.74 -0.99 29.67
N MET A 183 -12.91 -0.11 30.65
CA MET A 183 -13.40 1.26 30.45
C MET A 183 -12.50 2.09 29.52
N PHE A 184 -11.24 1.68 29.32
CA PHE A 184 -10.30 2.32 28.38
C PHE A 184 -10.88 2.42 26.97
N GLY A 185 -11.57 1.37 26.52
CA GLY A 185 -12.06 1.27 25.15
C GLY A 185 -13.05 2.38 24.78
N LEU A 186 -13.75 2.97 25.76
CA LEU A 186 -14.64 4.10 25.54
C LEU A 186 -13.93 5.33 24.99
N GLY A 187 -12.63 5.49 25.26
CA GLY A 187 -11.82 6.60 24.74
C GLY A 187 -11.23 6.33 23.36
N ILE A 188 -11.20 5.07 22.91
CA ILE A 188 -10.51 4.66 21.67
C ILE A 188 -11.34 5.12 20.47
N THR A 189 -10.71 5.91 19.61
CA THR A 189 -11.30 6.39 18.35
C THR A 189 -10.66 5.74 17.14
N GLN A 190 -9.41 5.30 17.25
CA GLN A 190 -8.70 4.59 16.18
C GLN A 190 -8.09 3.32 16.75
N LEU A 191 -8.32 2.20 16.08
CA LEU A 191 -7.78 0.91 16.51
C LEU A 191 -7.27 0.13 15.30
N SER A 192 -5.99 -0.22 15.34
CA SER A 192 -5.36 -1.15 14.40
C SER A 192 -4.93 -2.41 15.15
N VAL A 193 -5.41 -3.55 14.72
CA VAL A 193 -5.03 -4.87 15.22
C VAL A 193 -4.42 -5.63 14.04
N ASP A 194 -3.12 -5.87 14.12
CA ASP A 194 -2.40 -6.68 13.16
C ASP A 194 -1.92 -7.95 13.86
N LEU A 195 -2.07 -9.05 13.18
CA LEU A 195 -1.95 -10.39 13.70
C LEU A 195 -1.09 -11.09 12.66
N ASP A 196 0.10 -11.56 13.00
CA ASP A 196 1.01 -12.28 12.09
C ASP A 196 1.27 -13.67 12.68
N TRP A 197 0.67 -14.71 12.08
CA TRP A 197 0.57 -16.03 12.68
C TRP A 197 1.04 -17.10 11.71
N PRO A 198 2.11 -17.82 12.05
CA PRO A 198 2.51 -19.00 11.30
C PRO A 198 1.77 -20.27 11.74
N ASP A 199 1.12 -20.28 12.92
CA ASP A 199 0.62 -21.50 13.55
C ASP A 199 -0.92 -21.59 13.59
N GLU A 200 -1.47 -22.68 13.06
CA GLU A 200 -2.91 -22.90 12.86
C GLU A 200 -3.71 -23.03 14.18
N ASP A 201 -3.05 -23.37 15.29
CA ASP A 201 -3.73 -23.77 16.53
C ASP A 201 -4.25 -22.60 17.38
N SER A 202 -3.80 -21.37 17.12
CA SER A 202 -4.10 -20.23 17.97
C SER A 202 -5.11 -19.28 17.30
N ALA A 203 -6.35 -19.75 17.14
CA ALA A 203 -7.35 -19.02 16.38
C ALA A 203 -7.82 -17.72 17.10
N PHE A 204 -7.59 -16.57 16.45
CA PHE A 204 -8.40 -15.37 16.66
C PHE A 204 -9.86 -15.70 16.33
N SER A 205 -10.78 -15.51 17.28
CA SER A 205 -12.20 -15.84 17.10
C SER A 205 -13.06 -14.62 16.80
N LEU A 206 -14.23 -14.82 16.19
CA LEU A 206 -15.21 -13.73 16.00
C LEU A 206 -15.67 -13.13 17.33
N ASN A 207 -15.67 -13.91 18.41
CA ASN A 207 -15.99 -13.42 19.74
C ASN A 207 -14.96 -12.39 20.24
N ASP A 208 -13.68 -12.56 19.89
CA ASP A 208 -12.64 -11.60 20.22
C ASP A 208 -12.86 -10.28 19.48
N LEU A 209 -13.18 -10.35 18.18
CA LEU A 209 -13.53 -9.18 17.37
C LEU A 209 -14.75 -8.43 17.94
N PHE A 210 -15.83 -9.14 18.26
CA PHE A 210 -17.01 -8.50 18.83
C PHE A 210 -16.76 -7.96 20.23
N SER A 211 -15.93 -8.62 21.04
CA SER A 211 -15.50 -8.09 22.34
C SER A 211 -14.75 -6.76 22.19
N ILE A 212 -13.91 -6.63 21.16
CA ILE A 212 -13.22 -5.38 20.82
C ILE A 212 -14.24 -4.29 20.46
N PHE A 213 -15.18 -4.57 19.56
CA PHE A 213 -16.19 -3.58 19.15
C PHE A 213 -17.10 -3.15 20.31
N GLN A 214 -17.53 -4.09 21.15
CA GLN A 214 -18.33 -3.77 22.34
C GLN A 214 -17.56 -2.91 23.34
N SER A 215 -16.24 -3.10 23.43
CA SER A 215 -15.40 -2.32 24.32
C SER A 215 -15.10 -0.92 23.76
N CYS A 216 -15.17 -0.75 22.44
CA CYS A 216 -14.80 0.49 21.74
C CYS A 216 -15.97 1.10 20.93
N PRO A 217 -17.06 1.54 21.58
CA PRO A 217 -18.24 2.06 20.88
C PRO A 217 -18.02 3.41 20.16
N ASN A 218 -16.90 4.10 20.46
CA ASN A 218 -16.55 5.41 19.88
C ASN A 218 -15.55 5.33 18.71
N LEU A 219 -15.31 4.12 18.16
CA LEU A 219 -14.43 3.94 17.02
C LEU A 219 -14.89 4.77 15.81
N ILE A 220 -13.91 5.42 15.18
CA ILE A 220 -14.00 6.19 13.94
C ILE A 220 -13.29 5.40 12.84
N ASP A 221 -12.07 4.94 13.13
CA ASP A 221 -11.27 4.13 12.21
C ASP A 221 -10.92 2.79 12.85
N PHE A 222 -11.19 1.70 12.15
CA PHE A 222 -10.83 0.35 12.57
C PHE A 222 -10.10 -0.39 11.45
N HIS A 223 -8.95 -0.97 11.78
CA HIS A 223 -8.17 -1.83 10.91
C HIS A 223 -7.90 -3.16 11.61
N LEU A 224 -8.25 -4.27 10.97
CA LEU A 224 -7.90 -5.62 11.41
C LEU A 224 -7.21 -6.34 10.27
N SER A 225 -6.04 -6.91 10.52
CA SER A 225 -5.38 -7.90 9.66
C SER A 225 -5.23 -9.16 10.49
N ALA A 226 -5.66 -10.34 10.00
CA ALA A 226 -5.67 -11.60 10.76
C ALA A 226 -5.52 -12.86 9.88
N PRO A 227 -4.33 -13.15 9.33
CA PRO A 227 -4.03 -14.35 8.55
C PRO A 227 -4.17 -15.63 9.40
N GLY A 228 -4.63 -16.71 8.76
CA GLY A 228 -4.63 -18.06 9.34
C GLY A 228 -5.81 -18.44 10.25
N SER A 229 -6.88 -17.65 10.33
CA SER A 229 -8.06 -18.04 11.13
C SER A 229 -9.03 -18.92 10.35
N ASP A 230 -8.66 -20.20 10.16
CA ASP A 230 -9.39 -21.15 9.32
C ASP A 230 -10.78 -21.53 9.85
N ASP A 231 -10.96 -21.48 11.18
CA ASP A 231 -12.22 -21.80 11.83
C ASP A 231 -12.52 -20.78 12.94
N MET A 232 -13.08 -19.65 12.55
CA MET A 232 -13.56 -18.62 13.49
C MET A 232 -14.70 -19.09 14.40
N GLY A 233 -15.33 -20.23 14.09
CA GLY A 233 -16.58 -20.69 14.71
C GLY A 233 -17.74 -19.71 14.55
N PRO A 234 -19.00 -20.14 14.74
CA PRO A 234 -20.12 -19.20 14.80
C PRO A 234 -19.96 -18.29 16.03
N PRO A 235 -20.25 -16.99 15.91
CA PRO A 235 -20.15 -16.09 17.04
C PRO A 235 -21.16 -16.47 18.13
N SER A 236 -20.74 -16.41 19.38
CA SER A 236 -21.58 -16.66 20.55
C SER A 236 -22.45 -15.44 20.92
N LEU A 237 -22.35 -14.36 20.14
CA LEU A 237 -23.00 -13.09 20.40
C LEU A 237 -24.50 -13.19 20.11
N SER A 238 -25.34 -12.83 21.08
CA SER A 238 -26.76 -12.60 20.86
C SER A 238 -27.02 -11.09 20.73
N GLY A 239 -27.12 -10.59 19.50
CA GLY A 239 -27.50 -9.20 19.25
C GLY A 239 -26.85 -8.59 18.03
N VAL A 240 -26.89 -7.27 17.96
CA VAL A 240 -26.29 -6.48 16.88
C VAL A 240 -25.36 -5.46 17.54
N VAL A 241 -24.15 -5.34 17.02
CA VAL A 241 -23.14 -4.38 17.46
C VAL A 241 -23.31 -3.08 16.67
N PHE A 242 -23.62 -2.01 17.39
CA PHE A 242 -23.83 -0.69 16.82
C PHE A 242 -22.58 0.17 17.00
N LEU A 243 -21.97 0.59 15.88
CA LEU A 243 -20.80 1.46 15.87
C LEU A 243 -21.19 2.81 15.23
N PRO A 244 -21.79 3.74 16.00
CA PRO A 244 -22.42 4.94 15.46
C PRO A 244 -21.45 5.91 14.80
N ARG A 245 -20.16 5.81 15.10
CA ARG A 245 -19.14 6.79 14.70
C ARG A 245 -18.13 6.23 13.69
N LEU A 246 -18.23 4.95 13.35
CA LEU A 246 -17.25 4.29 12.49
C LEU A 246 -17.42 4.80 11.05
N THR A 247 -16.41 5.51 10.57
CA THR A 247 -16.33 6.04 9.20
C THR A 247 -15.47 5.17 8.31
N THR A 248 -14.43 4.53 8.87
CA THR A 248 -13.49 3.69 8.13
C THR A 248 -13.42 2.29 8.73
N LEU A 249 -13.70 1.27 7.91
CA LEU A 249 -13.57 -0.14 8.27
C LEU A 249 -12.62 -0.84 7.30
N SER A 250 -11.51 -1.37 7.80
CA SER A 250 -10.56 -2.19 7.03
C SER A 250 -10.43 -3.57 7.66
N LEU A 251 -10.70 -4.62 6.89
CA LEU A 251 -10.54 -6.01 7.31
C LEU A 251 -9.65 -6.73 6.29
N SER A 252 -8.55 -7.30 6.75
CA SER A 252 -7.59 -8.03 5.95
C SER A 252 -7.47 -9.46 6.47
N TRP A 253 -7.46 -10.45 5.57
CA TRP A 253 -7.32 -11.87 5.90
C TRP A 253 -8.41 -12.45 6.82
N VAL A 254 -9.53 -11.73 6.98
CA VAL A 254 -10.63 -12.16 7.84
C VAL A 254 -11.47 -13.19 7.09
N ARG A 255 -11.54 -14.41 7.62
CA ARG A 255 -12.51 -15.41 7.16
C ARG A 255 -13.89 -15.11 7.72
N ASN A 256 -14.94 -15.59 7.04
CA ASN A 256 -16.33 -15.39 7.47
C ASN A 256 -16.74 -13.92 7.66
N VAL A 257 -16.27 -13.01 6.80
CA VAL A 257 -16.70 -11.58 6.84
C VAL A 257 -18.22 -11.40 6.77
N GLY A 258 -18.94 -12.37 6.22
CA GLY A 258 -20.41 -12.40 6.23
C GLY A 258 -21.00 -12.40 7.62
N ASP A 259 -20.43 -13.19 8.52
CA ASP A 259 -20.86 -13.21 9.91
C ASP A 259 -20.57 -11.84 10.53
N VAL A 260 -19.36 -11.31 10.38
CA VAL A 260 -19.01 -9.96 10.84
C VAL A 260 -20.05 -8.92 10.43
N PHE A 261 -20.39 -8.85 9.14
CA PHE A 261 -21.36 -7.86 8.65
C PHE A 261 -22.79 -8.10 9.11
N SER A 262 -23.20 -9.35 9.32
CA SER A 262 -24.55 -9.66 9.82
C SER A 262 -24.81 -9.10 11.22
N PHE A 263 -23.75 -8.94 12.02
CA PHE A 263 -23.80 -8.40 13.37
C PHE A 263 -23.52 -6.90 13.45
N LEU A 264 -23.08 -6.24 12.38
CA LEU A 264 -22.68 -4.82 12.41
C LEU A 264 -23.76 -3.88 11.88
N ARG A 265 -23.85 -2.70 12.52
CA ARG A 265 -24.63 -1.54 12.03
C ARG A 265 -23.74 -0.32 12.00
N LEU A 266 -23.51 0.19 10.78
CA LEU A 266 -22.47 1.17 10.47
C LEU A 266 -23.08 2.40 9.75
N PRO A 267 -23.96 3.19 10.40
CA PRO A 267 -24.75 4.22 9.73
C PRO A 267 -23.93 5.37 9.14
N LEU A 268 -22.72 5.61 9.68
CA LEU A 268 -21.81 6.67 9.24
C LEU A 268 -20.63 6.14 8.42
N LEU A 269 -20.68 4.90 7.92
CA LEU A 269 -19.58 4.33 7.17
C LEU A 269 -19.36 5.09 5.85
N GLU A 270 -18.15 5.62 5.68
CA GLU A 270 -17.71 6.37 4.50
C GLU A 270 -16.76 5.54 3.64
N SER A 271 -15.95 4.67 4.26
CA SER A 271 -14.96 3.84 3.59
C SER A 271 -14.94 2.42 4.13
N ILE A 272 -14.97 1.44 3.23
CA ILE A 272 -14.77 0.02 3.55
C ILE A 272 -13.65 -0.57 2.69
N ALA A 273 -12.71 -1.27 3.32
CA ALA A 273 -11.61 -1.97 2.67
C ALA A 273 -11.59 -3.42 3.15
N LEU A 274 -11.66 -4.37 2.21
CA LEU A 274 -11.66 -5.80 2.47
C LEU A 274 -10.55 -6.42 1.63
N HIS A 275 -9.49 -6.88 2.27
CA HIS A 275 -8.36 -7.51 1.61
C HIS A 275 -8.33 -8.98 1.99
N GLU A 276 -8.15 -9.84 1.00
CA GLU A 276 -7.87 -11.27 1.23
C GLU A 276 -8.97 -11.94 2.09
N ALA A 277 -10.22 -11.50 1.90
CA ALA A 277 -11.37 -12.00 2.60
C ALA A 277 -11.91 -13.27 1.94
N GLU A 278 -12.38 -14.23 2.75
CA GLU A 278 -13.08 -15.40 2.22
C GLU A 278 -14.52 -15.04 1.83
N TRP A 279 -14.86 -15.29 0.57
CA TRP A 279 -16.14 -14.91 -0.01
C TRP A 279 -17.14 -16.06 -0.03
N SER A 280 -17.97 -16.13 1.02
CA SER A 280 -19.15 -16.99 1.08
C SER A 280 -20.43 -16.27 0.60
N ASP A 281 -21.53 -17.03 0.48
CA ASP A 281 -22.86 -16.44 0.23
C ASP A 281 -23.26 -15.47 1.34
N ALA A 282 -22.95 -15.81 2.59
CA ALA A 282 -23.18 -14.94 3.73
C ALA A 282 -22.35 -13.65 3.65
N ALA A 283 -21.09 -13.74 3.18
CA ALA A 283 -20.24 -12.57 2.93
C ALA A 283 -20.85 -11.61 1.92
N ARG A 284 -21.39 -12.13 0.81
CA ARG A 284 -22.09 -11.33 -0.21
C ARG A 284 -23.32 -10.63 0.35
N VAL A 285 -24.18 -11.36 1.07
CA VAL A 285 -25.40 -10.81 1.68
C VAL A 285 -25.05 -9.76 2.74
N GLY A 286 -24.06 -10.05 3.58
CA GLY A 286 -23.57 -9.14 4.60
C GLY A 286 -23.04 -7.83 4.00
N LEU A 287 -22.17 -7.92 2.99
CA LEU A 287 -21.64 -6.76 2.28
C LEU A 287 -22.75 -5.93 1.62
N TRP A 288 -23.73 -6.60 1.00
CA TRP A 288 -24.89 -5.94 0.41
C TRP A 288 -25.71 -5.16 1.44
N SER A 289 -25.94 -5.76 2.61
CA SER A 289 -26.61 -5.10 3.74
C SER A 289 -25.82 -3.88 4.24
N VAL A 290 -24.49 -3.94 4.23
CA VAL A 290 -23.64 -2.78 4.55
C VAL A 290 -23.85 -1.67 3.53
N PHE A 291 -23.85 -1.98 2.23
CA PHE A 291 -24.09 -1.00 1.17
C PHE A 291 -25.47 -0.34 1.28
N GLU A 292 -26.51 -1.11 1.61
CA GLU A 292 -27.87 -0.58 1.78
C GLU A 292 -28.00 0.30 3.04
N SER A 293 -27.33 -0.07 4.12
CA SER A 293 -27.43 0.63 5.42
C SER A 293 -26.46 1.81 5.58
N SER A 294 -25.53 2.01 4.65
CA SER A 294 -24.47 3.03 4.73
C SER A 294 -24.61 4.08 3.61
N PRO A 295 -25.52 5.07 3.75
CA PRO A 295 -25.77 6.06 2.69
C PRO A 295 -24.60 7.01 2.44
N LEU A 296 -23.65 7.11 3.37
CA LEU A 296 -22.46 7.97 3.27
C LEU A 296 -21.28 7.28 2.57
N LEU A 297 -21.44 6.01 2.16
CA LEU A 297 -20.36 5.23 1.59
C LEU A 297 -19.83 5.88 0.31
N SER A 298 -18.55 6.24 0.34
CA SER A 298 -17.85 7.00 -0.69
C SER A 298 -16.64 6.25 -1.26
N SER A 299 -16.12 5.26 -0.53
CA SER A 299 -14.98 4.44 -0.92
C SER A 299 -15.23 2.97 -0.59
N VAL A 300 -15.08 2.09 -1.58
CA VAL A 300 -15.13 0.63 -1.42
C VAL A 300 -13.88 0.04 -2.06
N VAL A 301 -13.15 -0.75 -1.29
CA VAL A 301 -12.03 -1.57 -1.77
C VAL A 301 -12.32 -3.01 -1.37
N VAL A 302 -12.38 -3.89 -2.35
CA VAL A 302 -12.50 -5.34 -2.16
C VAL A 302 -11.40 -5.98 -2.99
N GLN A 303 -10.52 -6.73 -2.36
CA GLN A 303 -9.42 -7.45 -2.99
C GLN A 303 -9.44 -8.89 -2.50
N GLN A 304 -9.38 -9.83 -3.44
CA GLN A 304 -9.28 -11.25 -3.17
C GLN A 304 -7.96 -11.74 -3.79
N ASP A 305 -7.23 -12.58 -3.07
CA ASP A 305 -6.03 -13.21 -3.60
C ASP A 305 -6.40 -14.26 -4.67
N ASP A 306 -5.62 -14.32 -5.75
CA ASP A 306 -5.87 -15.13 -6.94
C ASP A 306 -5.74 -16.65 -6.65
N ASP A 307 -5.02 -17.04 -5.59
CA ASP A 307 -4.63 -18.43 -5.35
C ASP A 307 -5.74 -19.33 -4.76
N TYR A 308 -6.85 -18.77 -4.27
CA TYR A 308 -7.92 -19.54 -3.60
C TYR A 308 -9.11 -19.84 -4.52
N HIS A 309 -8.97 -20.85 -5.39
CA HIS A 309 -10.03 -21.32 -6.29
C HIS A 309 -10.88 -22.45 -5.69
N TYR A 310 -11.76 -22.15 -4.74
CA TYR A 310 -12.88 -23.04 -4.39
C TYR A 310 -14.14 -22.58 -5.12
N GLU A 311 -14.27 -22.95 -6.40
CA GLU A 311 -15.47 -22.68 -7.20
C GLU A 311 -16.63 -23.59 -6.73
N ARG A 312 -17.34 -23.18 -5.67
CA ARG A 312 -18.71 -23.65 -5.47
C ARG A 312 -19.64 -22.80 -6.32
N GLU A 313 -20.63 -23.44 -6.94
CA GLU A 313 -21.70 -22.72 -7.63
C GLU A 313 -22.38 -21.77 -6.63
N PRO A 314 -22.40 -20.46 -6.91
CA PRO A 314 -22.97 -19.50 -5.97
C PRO A 314 -24.47 -19.72 -5.83
N VAL A 315 -24.99 -19.66 -4.60
CA VAL A 315 -26.44 -19.66 -4.36
C VAL A 315 -27.07 -18.45 -5.06
N PRO A 316 -28.28 -18.59 -5.65
CA PRO A 316 -28.98 -17.50 -6.29
C PRO A 316 -29.07 -16.26 -5.39
N PHE A 317 -28.49 -15.17 -5.86
CA PHE A 317 -28.46 -13.90 -5.15
C PHE A 317 -29.51 -12.98 -5.80
N HIS A 318 -30.59 -12.69 -5.08
CA HIS A 318 -31.73 -11.91 -5.57
C HIS A 318 -31.91 -10.57 -4.83
N PRO A 319 -30.90 -9.67 -4.84
CA PRO A 319 -31.07 -8.35 -4.27
C PRO A 319 -31.91 -7.46 -5.18
N ASN A 320 -32.54 -6.45 -4.59
CA ASN A 320 -33.08 -5.32 -5.35
C ASN A 320 -31.91 -4.51 -5.92
N PRO A 321 -32.00 -3.91 -7.12
CA PRO A 321 -30.96 -3.01 -7.62
C PRO A 321 -30.65 -1.88 -6.63
N LEU A 322 -29.37 -1.63 -6.37
CA LEU A 322 -28.91 -0.62 -5.42
C LEU A 322 -28.09 0.46 -6.14
N THR A 323 -28.40 1.72 -5.83
CA THR A 323 -27.66 2.87 -6.36
C THR A 323 -26.82 3.49 -5.25
N LEU A 324 -25.50 3.49 -5.41
CA LEU A 324 -24.57 4.11 -4.46
C LEU A 324 -24.22 5.51 -4.94
N SER A 325 -25.05 6.49 -4.56
CA SER A 325 -24.99 7.86 -5.11
C SER A 325 -23.80 8.68 -4.66
N ASN A 326 -23.19 8.34 -3.53
CA ASN A 326 -22.04 9.06 -2.94
C ASN A 326 -20.69 8.38 -3.24
N MET A 327 -20.71 7.28 -4.00
CA MET A 327 -19.50 6.52 -4.33
C MET A 327 -18.57 7.35 -5.21
N SER A 328 -17.36 7.61 -4.73
CA SER A 328 -16.29 8.31 -5.45
C SER A 328 -15.19 7.36 -5.92
N ALA A 329 -14.88 6.34 -5.11
CA ALA A 329 -13.89 5.31 -5.42
C ALA A 329 -14.49 3.91 -5.20
N PHE A 330 -14.44 3.06 -6.22
CA PHE A 330 -14.93 1.70 -6.16
C PHE A 330 -13.91 0.77 -6.79
N HIS A 331 -13.26 -0.04 -5.97
CA HIS A 331 -12.30 -1.04 -6.39
C HIS A 331 -12.78 -2.42 -5.93
N MET A 332 -12.90 -3.36 -6.85
CA MET A 332 -13.39 -4.70 -6.56
C MET A 332 -12.67 -5.75 -7.41
N GLU A 333 -11.96 -6.64 -6.74
CA GLU A 333 -11.14 -7.70 -7.30
C GLU A 333 -11.53 -9.04 -6.67
N GLY A 334 -11.79 -10.02 -7.53
CA GLY A 334 -12.12 -11.38 -7.11
C GLY A 334 -12.68 -12.25 -8.23
N SER A 335 -13.11 -13.46 -7.86
CA SER A 335 -13.60 -14.43 -8.83
C SER A 335 -14.89 -13.97 -9.52
N GLN A 336 -15.09 -14.39 -10.77
CA GLN A 336 -16.31 -14.06 -11.52
C GLN A 336 -17.58 -14.53 -10.79
N ALA A 337 -17.54 -15.71 -10.16
CA ALA A 337 -18.66 -16.27 -9.41
C ALA A 337 -19.09 -15.38 -8.23
N PHE A 338 -18.12 -14.77 -7.56
CA PHE A 338 -18.36 -13.82 -6.48
C PHE A 338 -18.86 -12.46 -7.00
N LEU A 339 -18.16 -11.90 -7.98
CA LEU A 339 -18.39 -10.53 -8.46
C LEU A 339 -19.66 -10.36 -9.27
N GLN A 340 -19.99 -11.34 -10.13
CA GLN A 340 -21.05 -11.18 -11.10
C GLN A 340 -22.40 -10.83 -10.45
N PRO A 341 -22.84 -11.50 -9.37
CA PRO A 341 -24.12 -11.16 -8.75
C PRO A 341 -24.09 -9.78 -8.10
N LEU A 342 -23.03 -9.40 -7.38
CA LEU A 342 -22.95 -8.07 -6.76
C LEU A 342 -22.94 -6.95 -7.83
N LEU A 343 -22.01 -7.05 -8.79
CA LEU A 343 -21.84 -6.07 -9.85
C LEU A 343 -23.02 -6.01 -10.83
N GLY A 344 -23.89 -7.01 -10.85
CA GLY A 344 -25.10 -7.05 -11.69
C GLY A 344 -26.27 -6.21 -11.15
N PHE A 345 -26.24 -5.85 -9.86
CA PHE A 345 -27.31 -5.08 -9.22
C PHE A 345 -26.88 -3.68 -8.76
N LEU A 346 -25.59 -3.35 -8.83
CA LEU A 346 -25.08 -2.03 -8.45
C LEU A 346 -25.20 -0.98 -9.57
N THR A 347 -25.46 0.26 -9.20
CA THR A 347 -25.36 1.45 -10.07
C THR A 347 -24.51 2.50 -9.38
N LEU A 348 -23.50 3.04 -10.07
CA LEU A 348 -22.47 3.92 -9.51
C LEU A 348 -22.41 5.27 -10.23
N PRO A 349 -23.44 6.12 -10.15
CA PRO A 349 -23.60 7.27 -11.04
C PRO A 349 -22.52 8.37 -10.89
N ARG A 350 -21.82 8.42 -9.76
CA ARG A 350 -20.85 9.48 -9.43
C ARG A 350 -19.43 8.97 -9.20
N VAL A 351 -19.13 7.72 -9.57
CA VAL A 351 -17.80 7.15 -9.36
C VAL A 351 -16.77 7.88 -10.22
N GLU A 352 -15.68 8.30 -9.58
CA GLU A 352 -14.54 8.95 -10.23
C GLU A 352 -13.40 7.95 -10.48
N LYS A 353 -13.23 6.97 -9.58
CA LYS A 353 -12.22 5.91 -9.68
C LYS A 353 -12.89 4.54 -9.66
N LEU A 354 -12.77 3.78 -10.75
CA LEU A 354 -13.35 2.44 -10.88
C LEU A 354 -12.24 1.43 -11.17
N GLY A 355 -12.05 0.49 -10.25
CA GLY A 355 -11.16 -0.66 -10.42
C GLY A 355 -11.96 -1.95 -10.39
N LEU A 356 -11.86 -2.79 -11.41
CA LEU A 356 -12.53 -4.08 -11.48
C LEU A 356 -11.55 -5.16 -11.94
N ALA A 357 -11.40 -6.24 -11.19
CA ALA A 357 -10.62 -7.41 -11.60
C ALA A 357 -11.51 -8.65 -11.63
N GLY A 358 -11.54 -9.39 -12.74
CA GLY A 358 -12.35 -10.61 -12.87
C GLY A 358 -13.86 -10.39 -13.14
N ALA A 359 -14.29 -9.14 -13.33
CA ALA A 359 -15.69 -8.82 -13.60
C ALA A 359 -16.14 -9.23 -15.03
N PRO A 360 -17.39 -9.69 -15.22
CA PRO A 360 -17.94 -9.92 -16.55
C PRO A 360 -18.00 -8.65 -17.39
N ILE A 361 -17.72 -8.76 -18.69
CA ILE A 361 -17.78 -7.65 -19.66
C ILE A 361 -19.12 -6.91 -19.63
N SER A 362 -20.24 -7.64 -19.51
CA SER A 362 -21.58 -7.03 -19.42
C SER A 362 -21.75 -6.14 -18.19
N SER A 363 -21.24 -6.58 -17.03
CA SER A 363 -21.27 -5.78 -15.79
C SER A 363 -20.41 -4.53 -15.93
N ILE A 364 -19.21 -4.66 -16.52
CA ILE A 364 -18.32 -3.52 -16.80
C ILE A 364 -19.02 -2.51 -17.70
N HIS A 365 -19.55 -2.94 -18.86
CA HIS A 365 -20.22 -2.05 -19.82
C HIS A 365 -21.38 -1.28 -19.18
N ARG A 366 -22.20 -1.97 -18.37
CA ARG A 366 -23.32 -1.37 -17.63
C ARG A 366 -22.86 -0.33 -16.61
N LEU A 367 -21.83 -0.64 -15.82
CA LEU A 367 -21.28 0.28 -14.82
C LEU A 367 -20.67 1.51 -15.49
N LEU A 368 -19.87 1.32 -16.54
CA LEU A 368 -19.29 2.41 -17.32
C LEU A 368 -20.38 3.31 -17.93
N SER A 369 -21.44 2.71 -18.49
CA SER A 369 -22.56 3.45 -19.08
C SER A 369 -23.31 4.31 -18.07
N SER A 370 -23.26 3.97 -16.78
CA SER A 370 -23.87 4.75 -15.70
C SER A 370 -22.94 5.83 -15.11
N SER A 371 -21.63 5.80 -15.43
CA SER A 371 -20.57 6.52 -14.71
C SER A 371 -19.95 7.66 -15.53
N ASN A 372 -20.72 8.69 -15.84
CA ASN A 372 -20.26 9.81 -16.70
C ASN A 372 -19.10 10.65 -16.09
N GLY A 373 -18.92 10.59 -14.77
CA GLY A 373 -17.88 11.30 -14.02
C GLY A 373 -16.54 10.55 -13.92
N LEU A 374 -16.42 9.37 -14.52
CA LEU A 374 -15.25 8.50 -14.34
C LEU A 374 -13.96 9.14 -14.88
N ARG A 375 -12.92 9.19 -14.04
CA ARG A 375 -11.59 9.77 -14.34
C ARG A 375 -10.50 8.72 -14.43
N ASP A 376 -10.55 7.72 -13.55
CA ASP A 376 -9.58 6.64 -13.47
C ASP A 376 -10.29 5.30 -13.61
N LEU A 377 -9.91 4.50 -14.62
CA LEU A 377 -10.45 3.17 -14.87
C LEU A 377 -9.33 2.14 -14.89
N THR A 378 -9.42 1.13 -14.02
CA THR A 378 -8.51 -0.01 -13.97
C THR A 378 -9.31 -1.30 -14.16
N LEU A 379 -9.00 -2.07 -15.19
CA LEU A 379 -9.63 -3.35 -15.49
C LEU A 379 -8.56 -4.45 -15.49
N ARG A 380 -8.71 -5.48 -14.67
CA ARG A 380 -7.75 -6.59 -14.56
C ARG A 380 -8.44 -7.94 -14.79
N SER A 381 -7.64 -8.93 -15.19
CA SER A 381 -8.06 -10.33 -15.29
C SER A 381 -9.38 -10.53 -16.05
N LEU A 382 -9.59 -9.75 -17.10
CA LEU A 382 -10.80 -9.83 -17.93
C LEU A 382 -10.81 -11.17 -18.68
N ARG A 383 -11.63 -12.11 -18.22
CA ARG A 383 -11.82 -13.38 -18.93
C ARG A 383 -12.83 -13.17 -20.06
N ARG A 384 -12.38 -13.41 -21.30
CA ARG A 384 -13.30 -13.59 -22.41
C ARG A 384 -14.06 -14.88 -22.16
N VAL A 385 -15.36 -14.78 -21.87
CA VAL A 385 -16.23 -15.96 -21.86
C VAL A 385 -16.07 -16.62 -23.23
N PRO A 386 -15.56 -17.86 -23.31
CA PRO A 386 -15.43 -18.56 -24.57
C PRO A 386 -16.81 -18.52 -25.23
N ALA A 387 -16.87 -18.04 -26.47
CA ALA A 387 -18.13 -18.09 -27.21
C ALA A 387 -18.57 -19.56 -27.20
N GLN A 388 -19.66 -19.85 -26.50
CA GLN A 388 -20.22 -21.19 -26.50
C GLN A 388 -20.54 -21.46 -27.98
N PRO A 389 -20.03 -22.55 -28.57
CA PRO A 389 -20.07 -22.74 -30.03
C PRO A 389 -21.48 -22.67 -30.63
N ASP A 390 -22.52 -22.86 -29.79
CA ASP A 390 -23.93 -22.80 -30.18
C ASP A 390 -24.65 -21.51 -29.76
N SER A 391 -23.99 -20.58 -29.07
CA SER A 391 -24.59 -19.30 -28.69
C SER A 391 -24.64 -18.35 -29.88
N ALA A 392 -25.82 -17.83 -30.19
CA ALA A 392 -26.02 -16.82 -31.21
C ALA A 392 -25.04 -15.64 -31.00
N PRO A 393 -24.49 -15.04 -32.07
CA PRO A 393 -23.52 -13.97 -31.96
C PRO A 393 -24.05 -12.86 -31.06
N THR A 394 -23.37 -12.60 -29.94
CA THR A 394 -23.74 -11.54 -29.01
C THR A 394 -23.80 -10.23 -29.79
N PRO A 395 -24.91 -9.47 -29.73
CA PRO A 395 -25.03 -8.21 -30.46
C PRO A 395 -23.85 -7.31 -30.10
N ALA A 396 -23.23 -6.72 -31.13
CA ALA A 396 -22.10 -5.82 -30.96
C ALA A 396 -22.49 -4.70 -29.98
N GLN A 397 -21.84 -4.67 -28.81
CA GLN A 397 -22.11 -3.65 -27.80
C GLN A 397 -21.59 -2.31 -28.31
N ALA A 398 -22.45 -1.28 -28.26
CA ALA A 398 -22.06 0.07 -28.64
C ALA A 398 -20.92 0.57 -27.73
N PRO A 399 -19.90 1.28 -28.27
CA PRO A 399 -18.84 1.88 -27.47
C PRO A 399 -19.40 2.83 -26.40
N VAL A 400 -18.81 2.80 -25.20
CA VAL A 400 -19.16 3.68 -24.09
C VAL A 400 -18.33 4.96 -24.18
N ILE A 401 -19.00 6.11 -24.14
CA ILE A 401 -18.34 7.42 -24.19
C ILE A 401 -18.05 7.87 -22.75
N LEU A 402 -16.77 8.04 -22.41
CA LEU A 402 -16.31 8.45 -21.08
C LEU A 402 -15.57 9.80 -21.20
N PRO A 403 -16.29 10.93 -21.22
CA PRO A 403 -15.73 12.24 -21.56
C PRO A 403 -14.76 12.78 -20.50
N SER A 404 -14.84 12.26 -19.27
CA SER A 404 -14.00 12.68 -18.14
C SER A 404 -12.79 11.78 -17.91
N LEU A 405 -12.67 10.66 -18.65
CA LEU A 405 -11.65 9.66 -18.39
C LEU A 405 -10.26 10.19 -18.75
N THR A 406 -9.37 10.20 -17.77
CA THR A 406 -7.98 10.67 -17.90
C THR A 406 -6.96 9.55 -17.79
N SER A 407 -7.29 8.45 -17.09
CA SER A 407 -6.41 7.30 -16.93
C SER A 407 -7.15 6.00 -17.20
N LEU A 408 -6.58 5.16 -18.05
CA LEU A 408 -7.10 3.83 -18.41
C LEU A 408 -5.99 2.79 -18.29
N GLU A 409 -6.22 1.79 -17.45
CA GLU A 409 -5.36 0.61 -17.29
C GLU A 409 -6.19 -0.64 -17.59
N ILE A 410 -5.77 -1.45 -18.56
CA ILE A 410 -6.42 -2.71 -18.92
C ILE A 410 -5.38 -3.84 -18.92
N THR A 411 -5.60 -4.84 -18.09
CA THR A 411 -4.73 -6.01 -17.94
C THR A 411 -5.52 -7.29 -18.25
N GLY A 412 -4.95 -8.14 -19.12
CA GLY A 412 -5.49 -9.47 -19.48
C GLY A 412 -6.34 -9.51 -20.75
N PHE A 413 -7.16 -8.48 -21.02
CA PHE A 413 -7.93 -8.38 -22.28
C PHE A 413 -7.85 -6.96 -22.88
N PRO A 414 -6.69 -6.56 -23.42
CA PRO A 414 -6.45 -5.21 -23.91
C PRO A 414 -7.40 -4.79 -25.06
N ALA A 415 -7.93 -5.74 -25.83
CA ALA A 415 -8.91 -5.45 -26.90
C ALA A 415 -10.21 -4.82 -26.38
N PHE A 416 -10.48 -4.86 -25.07
CA PHE A 416 -11.62 -4.16 -24.49
C PHE A 416 -11.58 -2.65 -24.69
N VAL A 417 -10.39 -2.09 -24.98
CA VAL A 417 -10.22 -0.67 -25.30
C VAL A 417 -11.10 -0.19 -26.46
N ASP A 418 -11.44 -1.06 -27.42
CA ASP A 418 -12.31 -0.71 -28.56
C ASP A 418 -13.74 -0.33 -28.13
N HIS A 419 -14.15 -0.73 -26.94
CA HIS A 419 -15.45 -0.41 -26.36
C HIS A 419 -15.45 0.89 -25.56
N ILE A 420 -14.33 1.62 -25.49
CA ILE A 420 -14.18 2.82 -24.67
C ILE A 420 -13.74 4.00 -25.54
N HIS A 421 -14.59 5.01 -25.64
CA HIS A 421 -14.26 6.30 -26.24
C HIS A 421 -13.93 7.32 -25.14
N ALA A 422 -12.65 7.67 -25.00
CA ALA A 422 -12.15 8.58 -23.96
C ALA A 422 -11.35 9.76 -24.55
N PRO A 423 -12.00 10.87 -24.97
CA PRO A 423 -11.35 11.93 -25.75
C PRO A 423 -10.37 12.80 -24.94
N ARG A 424 -10.27 12.59 -23.62
CA ARG A 424 -9.39 13.32 -22.69
C ARG A 424 -8.34 12.42 -22.04
N LEU A 425 -8.12 11.23 -22.61
CA LEU A 425 -7.24 10.23 -22.02
C LEU A 425 -5.78 10.71 -22.04
N LYS A 426 -5.16 10.77 -20.87
CA LYS A 426 -3.76 11.16 -20.69
C LYS A 426 -2.84 9.96 -20.47
N THR A 427 -3.35 8.94 -19.78
CA THR A 427 -2.61 7.73 -19.45
C THR A 427 -3.33 6.52 -20.02
N LEU A 428 -2.64 5.76 -20.86
CA LEU A 428 -3.10 4.48 -21.39
C LEU A 428 -2.08 3.39 -21.03
N LYS A 429 -2.53 2.40 -20.28
CA LYS A 429 -1.74 1.20 -19.98
C LYS A 429 -2.48 -0.04 -20.45
N LEU A 430 -1.85 -0.83 -21.31
CA LEU A 430 -2.39 -2.06 -21.86
C LEU A 430 -1.42 -3.21 -21.59
N GLU A 431 -1.87 -4.21 -20.83
CA GLU A 431 -1.04 -5.32 -20.39
C GLU A 431 -1.70 -6.67 -20.70
N ASN A 432 -0.90 -7.65 -21.08
CA ASN A 432 -1.35 -9.02 -21.29
C ASN A 432 -0.33 -10.01 -20.68
N HIS A 433 -0.61 -10.45 -19.45
CA HIS A 433 0.30 -11.34 -18.68
C HIS A 433 0.09 -12.82 -18.93
N TYR A 434 -1.04 -13.20 -19.55
CA TYR A 434 -1.34 -14.61 -19.74
C TYR A 434 -0.63 -15.12 -21.00
N ASN A 435 0.04 -16.29 -20.89
CA ASN A 435 0.44 -17.14 -22.02
C ASN A 435 -0.77 -17.59 -22.90
N ALA A 436 -1.97 -17.08 -22.62
CA ALA A 436 -3.12 -17.15 -23.49
C ALA A 436 -2.70 -16.72 -24.89
N VAL A 437 -3.05 -17.58 -25.84
CA VAL A 437 -2.90 -17.43 -27.29
C VAL A 437 -2.68 -15.98 -27.69
N ARG A 438 -1.50 -15.67 -28.24
CA ARG A 438 -1.13 -14.35 -28.75
C ARG A 438 -2.36 -13.69 -29.37
N ILE A 439 -2.82 -12.59 -28.78
CA ILE A 439 -3.99 -11.88 -29.29
C ILE A 439 -3.60 -11.35 -30.66
N VAL A 440 -4.01 -12.08 -31.70
CA VAL A 440 -3.84 -11.70 -33.09
C VAL A 440 -4.54 -10.35 -33.26
N ASP A 441 -3.94 -9.46 -34.05
CA ASP A 441 -4.45 -8.13 -34.35
C ASP A 441 -4.37 -7.11 -33.21
N SER A 442 -3.42 -7.26 -32.29
CA SER A 442 -3.18 -6.26 -31.23
C SER A 442 -2.93 -4.84 -31.76
N GLY A 443 -2.37 -4.72 -32.97
CA GLY A 443 -2.20 -3.44 -33.64
C GLY A 443 -3.52 -2.73 -33.99
N ILE A 444 -4.59 -3.46 -34.31
CA ILE A 444 -5.85 -2.86 -34.78
C ILE A 444 -6.53 -2.08 -33.64
N PHE A 445 -6.73 -2.73 -32.48
CA PHE A 445 -7.39 -2.05 -31.36
C PHE A 445 -6.51 -0.96 -30.74
N LEU A 446 -5.18 -1.11 -30.77
CA LEU A 446 -4.29 -0.04 -30.32
C LEU A 446 -4.45 1.20 -31.20
N ARG A 447 -4.50 1.03 -32.52
CA ARG A 447 -4.72 2.13 -33.46
C ARG A 447 -6.05 2.83 -33.22
N ALA A 448 -7.12 2.05 -33.04
CA ALA A 448 -8.44 2.57 -32.74
C ALA A 448 -8.44 3.36 -31.41
N ALA A 449 -7.80 2.84 -30.36
CA ALA A 449 -7.67 3.52 -29.07
C ALA A 449 -6.94 4.87 -29.19
N ILE A 450 -5.84 4.92 -29.96
CA ILE A 450 -5.07 6.15 -30.19
C ILE A 450 -5.87 7.17 -31.01
N GLU A 451 -6.59 6.73 -32.04
CA GLU A 451 -7.49 7.61 -32.83
C GLU A 451 -8.60 8.22 -31.96
N GLN A 452 -9.14 7.46 -31.02
CA GLN A 452 -10.24 7.90 -30.15
C GLN A 452 -9.78 8.77 -28.97
N SER A 453 -8.55 8.60 -28.50
CA SER A 453 -8.04 9.25 -27.28
C SER A 453 -7.60 10.71 -27.46
N ALA A 454 -7.60 11.20 -28.71
CA ALA A 454 -7.09 12.51 -29.12
C ALA A 454 -5.58 12.73 -28.84
N PHE A 455 -5.05 13.87 -29.30
CA PHE A 455 -3.62 14.24 -29.24
C PHE A 455 -3.10 14.57 -27.81
N VAL A 456 -3.83 14.21 -26.75
CA VAL A 456 -3.55 14.61 -25.36
C VAL A 456 -2.86 13.53 -24.53
N LEU A 457 -2.60 12.35 -25.10
CA LEU A 457 -1.97 11.24 -24.39
C LEU A 457 -0.52 11.58 -24.02
N THR A 458 -0.21 11.58 -22.73
CA THR A 458 1.12 11.88 -22.17
C THR A 458 1.86 10.64 -21.72
N THR A 459 1.15 9.56 -21.37
CA THR A 459 1.75 8.31 -20.88
C THR A 459 1.16 7.12 -21.63
N LEU A 460 2.03 6.30 -22.23
CA LEU A 460 1.69 5.06 -22.92
C LEU A 460 2.52 3.91 -22.37
N CYS A 461 1.86 2.91 -21.79
CA CYS A 461 2.48 1.67 -21.33
C CYS A 461 1.89 0.47 -22.08
N LEU A 462 2.73 -0.31 -22.75
CA LEU A 462 2.36 -1.51 -23.47
C LEU A 462 3.16 -2.68 -22.93
N ASN A 463 2.49 -3.75 -22.49
CA ASN A 463 3.15 -4.92 -21.94
C ASN A 463 2.55 -6.22 -22.52
N GLY A 464 3.37 -7.07 -23.13
CA GLY A 464 2.94 -8.38 -23.61
C GLY A 464 2.00 -8.35 -24.83
N LEU A 465 2.01 -7.27 -25.61
CA LEU A 465 1.17 -7.13 -26.79
C LEU A 465 1.87 -7.59 -28.07
N TYR A 466 1.14 -8.26 -28.96
CA TYR A 466 1.66 -8.68 -30.26
C TYR A 466 1.50 -7.57 -31.31
N VAL A 467 2.19 -6.45 -31.08
CA VAL A 467 2.16 -5.27 -31.95
C VAL A 467 3.50 -5.12 -32.66
N GLY A 468 3.48 -5.08 -34.00
CA GLY A 468 4.69 -4.94 -34.80
C GLY A 468 5.13 -3.50 -34.98
N ASP A 469 6.35 -3.31 -35.51
CA ASP A 469 6.96 -1.99 -35.71
C ASP A 469 6.07 -1.01 -36.48
N LYS A 470 5.36 -1.48 -37.53
CA LYS A 470 4.48 -0.62 -38.35
C LYS A 470 3.30 -0.06 -37.55
N ASP A 471 2.77 -0.82 -36.62
CA ASP A 471 1.62 -0.42 -35.82
C ASP A 471 2.05 0.53 -34.70
N ILE A 472 3.16 0.22 -34.01
CA ILE A 472 3.75 1.11 -33.01
C ILE A 472 4.18 2.43 -33.64
N GLN A 473 4.94 2.41 -34.74
CA GLN A 473 5.39 3.63 -35.39
C GLN A 473 4.20 4.53 -35.76
N TRP A 474 3.15 3.96 -36.36
CA TRP A 474 1.93 4.69 -36.72
C TRP A 474 1.28 5.36 -35.49
N CYS A 475 1.30 4.69 -34.33
CA CYS A 475 0.76 5.23 -33.08
C CYS A 475 1.62 6.39 -32.59
N LEU A 476 2.94 6.22 -32.55
CA LEU A 476 3.86 7.25 -32.07
C LEU A 476 3.83 8.51 -32.95
N GLU A 477 3.60 8.38 -34.26
CA GLU A 477 3.43 9.51 -35.18
C GLU A 477 2.22 10.40 -34.84
N ARG A 478 1.23 9.87 -34.11
CA ARG A 478 0.00 10.57 -33.70
C ARG A 478 0.03 11.05 -32.25
N LEU A 479 1.12 10.83 -31.53
CA LEU A 479 1.25 11.13 -30.10
C LEU A 479 2.36 12.18 -29.84
N PRO A 480 2.27 13.39 -30.39
CA PRO A 480 3.33 14.40 -30.24
C PRO A 480 3.50 14.86 -28.78
N ALA A 481 2.45 14.76 -27.96
CA ALA A 481 2.46 15.14 -26.55
C ALA A 481 2.96 14.05 -25.59
N LEU A 482 3.38 12.89 -26.10
CA LEU A 482 3.81 11.78 -25.25
C LEU A 482 5.09 12.14 -24.49
N GLU A 483 5.02 12.06 -23.17
CA GLU A 483 6.12 12.33 -22.26
C GLU A 483 6.73 11.03 -21.71
N GLU A 484 5.92 9.98 -21.56
CA GLU A 484 6.34 8.70 -21.00
C GLU A 484 5.94 7.55 -21.92
N LEU A 485 6.92 6.73 -22.32
CA LEU A 485 6.72 5.55 -23.16
C LEU A 485 7.33 4.30 -22.51
N SER A 486 6.50 3.32 -22.18
CA SER A 486 6.97 2.01 -21.72
C SER A 486 6.49 0.93 -22.67
N ILE A 487 7.41 0.14 -23.23
CA ILE A 487 7.10 -1.00 -24.09
C ILE A 487 7.88 -2.21 -23.60
N SER A 488 7.15 -3.22 -23.12
CA SER A 488 7.73 -4.45 -22.58
C SER A 488 7.13 -5.68 -23.23
N TYR A 489 7.94 -6.72 -23.45
CA TYR A 489 7.51 -8.00 -24.00
C TYR A 489 6.67 -7.87 -25.30
N CYS A 490 7.00 -6.91 -26.17
CA CYS A 490 6.32 -6.68 -27.44
C CYS A 490 7.21 -7.10 -28.62
N ALA A 491 6.60 -7.35 -29.78
CA ALA A 491 7.28 -7.74 -31.02
C ALA A 491 7.91 -6.56 -31.77
N ILE A 492 8.51 -5.60 -31.04
CA ILE A 492 9.20 -4.45 -31.60
C ILE A 492 10.68 -4.71 -31.81
N SER A 493 11.27 -4.04 -32.79
CA SER A 493 12.68 -4.16 -33.16
C SER A 493 13.43 -2.82 -33.11
N ASP A 494 14.72 -2.88 -33.41
CA ASP A 494 15.57 -1.71 -33.66
C ASP A 494 15.00 -0.73 -34.69
N ALA A 495 14.03 -1.13 -35.53
CA ALA A 495 13.32 -0.23 -36.43
C ALA A 495 12.61 0.90 -35.68
N ILE A 496 11.97 0.61 -34.53
CA ILE A 496 11.31 1.63 -33.69
C ILE A 496 12.34 2.55 -33.05
N LEU A 497 13.42 1.99 -32.51
CA LEU A 497 14.50 2.79 -31.92
C LEU A 497 15.15 3.70 -32.96
N SER A 498 15.34 3.20 -34.17
CA SER A 498 15.85 3.97 -35.31
C SER A 498 14.88 5.09 -35.70
N ALA A 499 13.58 4.80 -35.78
CA ALA A 499 12.56 5.82 -36.06
C ALA A 499 12.52 6.93 -35.00
N LEU A 500 12.67 6.58 -33.72
CA LEU A 500 12.76 7.53 -32.60
C LEU A 500 14.08 8.34 -32.59
N ALA A 501 15.13 7.80 -33.19
CA ALA A 501 16.44 8.42 -33.29
C ALA A 501 16.61 9.32 -34.54
N LEU A 502 15.73 9.19 -35.54
CA LEU A 502 15.84 9.99 -36.76
C LEU A 502 15.49 11.45 -36.47
N PRO A 503 16.41 12.40 -36.74
CA PRO A 503 16.07 13.81 -36.68
C PRO A 503 15.04 14.15 -37.75
N PRO A 504 14.27 15.22 -37.55
CA PRO A 504 13.32 15.69 -38.55
C PRO A 504 14.03 15.94 -39.87
N GLN A 505 13.70 15.15 -40.88
CA GLN A 505 14.26 15.33 -42.21
C GLN A 505 13.86 16.72 -42.71
N ALA A 506 14.84 17.51 -43.16
CA ALA A 506 14.67 18.85 -43.69
C ALA A 506 13.96 18.87 -45.06
N LEU A 507 12.85 18.15 -45.17
CA LEU A 507 11.94 18.22 -46.29
C LEU A 507 11.11 19.51 -46.14
N PRO A 508 11.19 20.44 -47.10
CA PRO A 508 10.76 21.83 -46.92
C PRO A 508 9.25 22.07 -46.76
N GLU A 509 8.40 21.02 -46.74
CA GLU A 509 6.94 21.21 -46.82
C GLU A 509 6.09 20.43 -45.80
N LYS A 510 6.69 19.61 -44.93
CA LYS A 510 5.95 18.98 -43.82
C LYS A 510 6.69 19.28 -42.53
N ASN A 511 6.00 19.89 -41.57
CA ASN A 511 6.43 20.05 -40.18
C ASN A 511 6.71 18.67 -39.56
N THR A 512 7.85 18.07 -39.89
CA THR A 512 8.37 16.88 -39.25
C THR A 512 9.04 17.40 -37.99
N SER A 513 8.35 17.35 -36.85
CA SER A 513 9.06 17.35 -35.58
C SER A 513 9.72 15.97 -35.40
N TRP A 514 10.66 15.85 -34.47
CA TRP A 514 11.09 14.55 -33.97
C TRP A 514 9.86 13.67 -33.67
N LEU A 515 9.97 12.36 -33.89
CA LEU A 515 8.96 11.42 -33.39
C LEU A 515 8.95 11.51 -31.87
N LEU A 516 7.82 11.86 -31.24
CA LEU A 516 7.74 12.14 -29.80
C LEU A 516 8.73 13.26 -29.35
N PRO A 517 8.47 14.52 -29.72
CA PRO A 517 9.34 15.63 -29.34
C PRO A 517 9.30 15.92 -27.83
N CYS A 518 8.22 15.53 -27.14
CA CYS A 518 8.02 15.73 -25.70
C CYS A 518 8.49 14.56 -24.82
N LEU A 519 9.09 13.51 -25.39
CA LEU A 519 9.51 12.32 -24.65
C LEU A 519 10.54 12.68 -23.58
N LYS A 520 10.22 12.41 -22.30
CA LYS A 520 11.07 12.62 -21.12
C LYS A 520 11.47 11.31 -20.46
N ARG A 521 10.58 10.30 -20.49
CA ARG A 521 10.79 9.00 -19.84
C ARG A 521 10.54 7.87 -20.81
N PHE A 522 11.42 6.88 -20.84
CA PHE A 522 11.21 5.67 -21.62
C PHE A 522 11.58 4.40 -20.85
N ALA A 523 10.94 3.28 -21.17
CA ALA A 523 11.33 1.97 -20.70
C ALA A 523 11.13 0.95 -21.83
N PHE A 524 12.18 0.21 -22.17
CA PHE A 524 12.12 -0.88 -23.16
C PHE A 524 12.61 -2.16 -22.50
N GLU A 525 11.70 -3.06 -22.12
CA GLU A 525 12.08 -4.28 -21.39
C GLU A 525 11.69 -5.55 -22.12
N LYS A 526 12.66 -6.44 -22.31
CA LYS A 526 12.50 -7.80 -22.82
C LYS A 526 11.71 -7.85 -24.15
N ASN A 527 12.05 -6.95 -25.07
CA ASN A 527 11.55 -6.98 -26.45
C ASN A 527 12.52 -7.81 -27.31
N ASP A 528 12.04 -8.85 -27.97
CA ASP A 528 12.86 -9.90 -28.60
C ASP A 528 13.84 -9.39 -29.67
N HIS A 529 13.55 -8.25 -30.29
CA HIS A 529 14.29 -7.73 -31.43
C HIS A 529 14.94 -6.36 -31.18
N ILE A 530 14.96 -5.89 -29.93
CA ILE A 530 15.77 -4.74 -29.53
C ILE A 530 17.19 -5.20 -29.21
N THR A 531 18.15 -4.70 -29.98
CA THR A 531 19.58 -4.96 -29.77
C THR A 531 20.26 -3.80 -29.06
N THR A 532 21.44 -4.07 -28.50
CA THR A 532 22.28 -3.03 -27.92
C THR A 532 22.72 -1.99 -28.93
N SER A 533 22.92 -2.37 -30.20
CA SER A 533 23.24 -1.42 -31.27
C SER A 533 22.09 -0.43 -31.51
N GLY A 534 20.85 -0.91 -31.52
CA GLY A 534 19.66 -0.04 -31.62
C GLY A 534 19.54 0.91 -30.44
N ALA A 535 19.73 0.41 -29.22
CA ALA A 535 19.69 1.22 -27.99
C ALA A 535 20.76 2.32 -28.00
N LEU A 536 22.01 1.99 -28.35
CA LEU A 536 23.11 2.97 -28.43
C LEU A 536 22.84 4.05 -29.47
N LYS A 537 22.28 3.71 -30.64
CA LYS A 537 21.91 4.69 -31.68
C LYS A 537 20.82 5.64 -31.18
N PHE A 538 19.81 5.11 -30.48
CA PHE A 538 18.76 5.92 -29.88
C PHE A 538 19.31 6.88 -28.81
N LEU A 539 20.14 6.38 -27.89
CA LEU A 539 20.76 7.18 -26.83
C LEU A 539 21.66 8.27 -27.41
N ALA A 540 22.52 7.93 -28.37
CA ALA A 540 23.40 8.89 -29.04
C ALA A 540 22.61 10.05 -29.68
N SER A 541 21.49 9.75 -30.32
CA SER A 541 20.64 10.76 -30.96
C SER A 541 19.95 11.69 -29.94
N ARG A 542 19.50 11.15 -28.80
CA ARG A 542 18.68 11.88 -27.82
C ARG A 542 19.46 12.58 -26.71
N THR A 543 20.68 12.14 -26.41
CA THR A 543 21.50 12.71 -25.33
C THR A 543 22.48 13.79 -25.82
N LEU A 544 22.96 13.68 -27.06
CA LEU A 544 23.95 14.61 -27.63
C LEU A 544 23.33 15.84 -28.30
N ASN A 545 22.01 15.83 -28.53
CA ASN A 545 21.25 16.94 -29.10
C ASN A 545 20.48 17.68 -27.98
N PRO A 546 20.14 18.98 -28.12
CA PRO A 546 19.50 19.80 -27.07
C PRO A 546 18.02 19.45 -26.77
N VAL A 547 17.67 18.17 -26.86
CA VAL A 547 16.37 17.58 -26.49
C VAL A 547 16.26 17.56 -24.95
N PRO A 548 15.05 17.62 -24.36
CA PRO A 548 14.86 17.51 -22.91
C PRO A 548 15.64 16.34 -22.29
N ASN A 549 16.13 16.53 -21.05
CA ASN A 549 16.79 15.49 -20.24
C ASN A 549 15.95 14.20 -20.24
N ILE A 550 16.29 13.26 -21.11
CA ILE A 550 15.64 11.95 -21.16
C ILE A 550 16.17 11.08 -20.01
N THR A 551 15.25 10.38 -19.36
CA THR A 551 15.56 9.33 -18.38
C THR A 551 14.87 8.04 -18.81
N GLY A 552 15.41 6.89 -18.45
CA GLY A 552 14.78 5.65 -18.86
C GLY A 552 15.65 4.42 -18.63
N ASN A 553 15.17 3.28 -19.09
CA ASN A 553 15.92 2.03 -19.00
C ASN A 553 15.74 1.12 -20.22
N PHE A 554 16.74 0.29 -20.45
CA PHE A 554 16.71 -0.85 -21.35
C PHE A 554 16.89 -2.13 -20.52
N GLY A 555 15.96 -3.07 -20.68
CA GLY A 555 16.11 -4.46 -20.30
C GLY A 555 16.17 -5.33 -21.54
N PHE A 556 17.28 -6.01 -21.79
CA PHE A 556 17.45 -6.89 -22.94
C PHE A 556 16.98 -8.31 -22.63
N THR A 557 16.56 -9.07 -23.63
CA THR A 557 16.25 -10.51 -23.50
C THR A 557 17.52 -11.36 -23.48
N LEU A 558 18.54 -10.92 -24.24
CA LEU A 558 19.85 -11.56 -24.32
C LEU A 558 20.79 -11.02 -23.24
N HIS A 559 21.69 -11.88 -22.79
CA HIS A 559 22.78 -11.48 -21.89
C HIS A 559 23.64 -10.41 -22.59
N LEU A 560 23.82 -9.27 -21.94
CA LEU A 560 24.68 -8.20 -22.43
C LEU A 560 26.15 -8.57 -22.26
N SER A 561 26.99 -8.30 -23.27
CA SER A 561 28.43 -8.35 -23.08
C SER A 561 28.87 -7.21 -22.14
N ARG A 562 30.03 -7.37 -21.48
CA ARG A 562 30.59 -6.32 -20.60
C ARG A 562 30.84 -5.02 -21.38
N GLU A 563 31.31 -5.13 -22.61
CA GLU A 563 31.56 -3.99 -23.50
C GLU A 563 30.27 -3.26 -23.85
N ASP A 564 29.22 -4.00 -24.21
CA ASP A 564 27.91 -3.43 -24.52
C ASP A 564 27.27 -2.75 -23.31
N ALA A 565 27.33 -3.39 -22.14
CA ALA A 565 26.82 -2.81 -20.89
C ALA A 565 27.57 -1.52 -20.53
N ALA A 566 28.90 -1.52 -20.63
CA ALA A 566 29.72 -0.33 -20.41
C ALA A 566 29.41 0.77 -21.43
N ALA A 567 29.17 0.41 -22.70
CA ALA A 567 28.79 1.36 -23.74
C ALA A 567 27.45 2.04 -23.41
N VAL A 568 26.43 1.29 -22.96
CA VAL A 568 25.15 1.88 -22.55
C VAL A 568 25.31 2.77 -21.32
N LEU A 569 26.07 2.31 -20.31
CA LEU A 569 26.33 3.07 -19.08
C LEU A 569 27.11 4.37 -19.33
N SER A 570 27.90 4.44 -20.40
CA SER A 570 28.63 5.66 -20.78
C SER A 570 27.71 6.84 -21.12
N TYR A 571 26.46 6.57 -21.51
CA TYR A 571 25.44 7.60 -21.75
C TYR A 571 24.67 8.01 -20.49
N GLY A 572 24.69 7.19 -19.43
CA GLY A 572 23.94 7.40 -18.18
C GLY A 572 23.43 6.09 -17.58
N SER A 573 22.66 6.17 -16.49
CA SER A 573 22.09 5.00 -15.81
C SER A 573 20.86 4.44 -16.55
N PHE A 574 21.06 4.00 -17.80
CA PHE A 574 20.00 3.53 -18.71
C PHE A 574 19.85 2.00 -18.76
N LEU A 575 20.57 1.24 -17.95
CA LEU A 575 20.34 -0.20 -17.81
C LEU A 575 19.27 -0.47 -16.75
N SER A 576 18.41 -1.46 -16.98
CA SER A 576 17.46 -1.92 -15.96
C SER A 576 18.20 -2.47 -14.74
N SER A 577 17.57 -2.41 -13.55
CA SER A 577 18.20 -2.84 -12.29
C SER A 577 18.75 -4.27 -12.37
N HIS A 578 18.05 -5.17 -13.08
CA HIS A 578 18.50 -6.55 -13.29
C HIS A 578 19.83 -6.61 -14.07
N HIS A 579 19.96 -5.89 -15.19
CA HIS A 579 21.20 -5.86 -15.98
C HIS A 579 22.33 -5.13 -15.27
N CYS A 580 21.98 -4.10 -14.49
CA CYS A 580 22.91 -3.38 -13.65
C CYS A 580 23.55 -4.32 -12.61
N MET A 581 22.74 -5.12 -11.91
CA MET A 581 23.23 -6.13 -10.96
C MET A 581 24.11 -7.17 -11.64
N LEU A 582 23.69 -7.74 -12.78
CA LEU A 582 24.48 -8.73 -13.52
C LEU A 582 25.84 -8.17 -13.97
N TYR A 583 25.86 -6.91 -14.42
CA TYR A 583 27.10 -6.23 -14.79
C TYR A 583 28.05 -6.10 -13.60
N TYR A 584 27.58 -5.65 -12.43
CA TYR A 584 28.44 -5.51 -11.24
C TYR A 584 28.92 -6.86 -10.71
N LEU A 585 28.08 -7.89 -10.69
CA LEU A 585 28.49 -9.25 -10.32
C LEU A 585 29.58 -9.79 -11.24
N SER A 586 29.54 -9.45 -12.54
CA SER A 586 30.59 -9.85 -13.49
C SER A 586 31.94 -9.14 -13.26
N LEU A 587 31.93 -7.96 -12.62
CA LEU A 587 33.16 -7.25 -12.26
C LEU A 587 33.85 -7.90 -11.05
N GLU A 588 33.06 -8.36 -10.07
CA GLU A 588 33.57 -8.99 -8.86
C GLU A 588 34.14 -10.39 -9.12
N GLY A 589 33.58 -11.13 -10.08
CA GLY A 589 34.02 -12.49 -10.41
C GLY A 589 35.34 -12.61 -11.19
N THR A 590 36.07 -11.52 -11.44
CA THR A 590 37.32 -11.54 -12.23
C THR A 590 38.61 -11.38 -11.40
N SER A 591 38.56 -11.35 -10.06
CA SER A 591 39.77 -11.15 -9.24
C SER A 591 40.43 -12.41 -8.66
N ASP A 592 39.79 -13.58 -8.68
CA ASP A 592 40.26 -14.71 -7.85
C ASP A 592 40.92 -15.87 -8.64
N ASP A 593 40.80 -15.92 -9.97
CA ASP A 593 41.41 -16.99 -10.79
C ASP A 593 42.76 -16.60 -11.46
N GLU A 594 43.27 -15.37 -11.29
CA GLU A 594 44.57 -14.93 -11.85
C GLU A 594 45.73 -14.86 -10.83
N LEU A 595 45.57 -15.40 -9.62
CA LEU A 595 46.64 -15.51 -8.60
C LEU A 595 47.22 -16.93 -8.43
N LEU A 596 46.96 -17.83 -9.39
CA LEU A 596 47.57 -19.16 -9.46
C LEU A 596 48.18 -19.44 -10.84
N ILE A 597 49.27 -18.75 -11.17
CA ILE A 597 50.33 -19.25 -12.08
C ILE A 597 51.70 -18.96 -11.46
#